data_AF-W7WMY7-F1
#
_entry.id   AF-W7WMY7-F1
#
_cell.length_a   1.000
_cell.length_b   1.000
_cell.length_c   1.000
_cell.angle_alpha   90.00
_cell.angle_beta   90.00
_cell.angle_gamma   90.00
#
_symmetry.space_group_name_H-M   'P 1'
#
loop_
_entity.id
_entity.type
_entity.pdbx_description
1 polymer ?
#
loop_
_entity_poly.entity_id
_entity_poly.type
_entity_poly.pdbx_seq_one_letter_code
_entity_poly.pdbx_strand_id
1 'polypeptide(L)'
;MLRDEPKPAPVDEEPMLAEVRSLLIGTLLVDGPVSSSLTVLRVGRARDRYELIGLVWQIERALVTARRPVEAMSRLRRARELLGLGNTVVDEDTKPGSSTH
;
A
#
# COMPACT_ATOMS: atom_id res chain seq x y z
N MET A 1 -21.43 19.02 -26.57
CA MET A 1 -21.55 18.43 -25.22
C MET A 1 -20.82 17.10 -25.25
N LEU A 2 -19.51 17.09 -24.92
CA LEU A 2 -18.76 15.84 -24.75
C LEU A 2 -19.35 15.18 -23.50
N ARG A 3 -19.97 14.01 -23.64
CA ARG A 3 -20.39 13.23 -22.49
C ARG A 3 -19.11 12.75 -21.81
N ASP A 4 -18.85 13.25 -20.61
CA ASP A 4 -17.92 12.64 -19.66
C ASP A 4 -18.57 11.32 -19.23
N GLU A 5 -18.37 10.26 -20.02
CA GLU A 5 -18.80 8.93 -19.60
C GLU A 5 -17.86 8.48 -18.48
N PRO A 6 -18.36 8.20 -17.26
CA PRO A 6 -17.52 7.69 -16.21
C PRO A 6 -16.95 6.36 -16.69
N LYS A 7 -15.63 6.33 -16.93
CA LYS A 7 -14.90 5.09 -17.24
C LYS A 7 -15.28 4.07 -16.16
N PRO A 8 -15.84 2.90 -16.52
CA PRO A 8 -16.20 1.90 -15.54
C PRO A 8 -14.93 1.55 -14.77
N ALA A 9 -14.95 1.79 -13.45
CA ALA A 9 -13.91 1.27 -12.58
C ALA A 9 -13.82 -0.25 -12.84
N PRO A 10 -12.63 -0.84 -12.89
CA PRO A 10 -12.48 -2.30 -12.98
C PRO A 10 -13.38 -2.93 -11.92
N VAL A 11 -14.08 -4.01 -12.29
CA VAL A 11 -15.26 -4.56 -11.61
C VAL A 11 -15.04 -4.91 -10.11
N ASP A 12 -13.79 -4.89 -9.63
CA ASP A 12 -13.40 -5.23 -8.26
C ASP A 12 -12.48 -4.20 -7.56
N GLU A 13 -12.33 -2.98 -8.10
CA GLU A 13 -11.38 -2.01 -7.52
C GLU A 13 -11.84 -1.41 -6.18
N GLU A 14 -13.09 -0.98 -6.05
CA GLU A 14 -13.58 -0.35 -4.80
C GLU A 14 -13.57 -1.31 -3.59
N PRO A 15 -13.98 -2.59 -3.69
CA PRO A 15 -13.83 -3.56 -2.60
C PRO A 15 -12.37 -3.73 -2.17
N MET A 16 -11.44 -3.82 -3.13
CA MET A 16 -10.00 -3.90 -2.86
C MET A 16 -9.48 -2.62 -2.17
N LEU A 17 -9.91 -1.42 -2.62
CA LEU A 17 -9.54 -0.16 -1.96
C LEU A 17 -10.09 -0.08 -0.54
N ALA A 18 -11.32 -0.56 -0.29
CA ALA A 18 -11.90 -0.63 1.05
C ALA A 18 -11.11 -1.58 1.98
N GLU A 19 -10.66 -2.73 1.48
CA GLU A 19 -9.80 -3.65 2.22
C GLU A 19 -8.45 -3.00 2.56
N VAL A 20 -7.82 -2.33 1.60
CA VAL A 20 -6.57 -1.57 1.82
C VAL A 20 -6.76 -0.51 2.90
N ARG A 21 -7.84 0.28 2.87
CA ARG A 21 -8.14 1.27 3.92
C ARG A 21 -8.25 0.61 5.30
N SER A 22 -8.94 -0.52 5.39
CA SER A 22 -9.10 -1.27 6.64
C SER A 22 -7.75 -1.77 7.19
N LEU A 23 -6.90 -2.34 6.34
CA LEU A 23 -5.56 -2.81 6.73
C LEU A 23 -4.66 -1.67 7.22
N LEU A 24 -4.70 -0.52 6.55
CA LEU A 24 -3.93 0.65 6.93
C LEU A 24 -4.42 1.25 8.26
N ILE A 25 -5.74 1.35 8.45
CA ILE A 25 -6.32 1.78 9.74
C ILE A 25 -5.90 0.81 10.85
N GLY A 26 -6.03 -0.50 10.63
CA GLY A 26 -5.59 -1.51 11.58
C GLY A 26 -4.11 -1.38 11.93
N THR A 27 -3.26 -1.15 10.93
CA THR A 27 -1.82 -0.90 11.13
C THR A 27 -1.55 0.30 12.05
N LEU A 28 -2.33 1.36 11.91
CA LEU A 28 -2.18 2.60 12.67
C LEU A 28 -2.74 2.52 14.11
N LEU A 29 -3.59 1.53 14.40
CA LEU A 29 -4.23 1.36 15.70
C LEU A 29 -3.51 0.35 16.61
N VAL A 30 -2.60 -0.47 16.09
CA VAL A 30 -1.87 -1.51 16.86
C VAL A 30 -1.05 -0.95 18.02
N ASP A 31 -0.56 0.29 17.93
CA ASP A 31 0.18 0.94 19.01
C ASP A 31 -0.12 2.45 19.05
N GLY A 32 -0.40 2.98 20.24
CA GLY A 32 -0.69 4.41 20.47
C GLY A 32 0.41 5.41 20.01
N PRO A 33 0.36 6.65 20.51
CA PRO A 33 -0.01 7.90 19.83
C PRO A 33 0.89 8.40 18.67
N VAL A 34 1.66 7.55 17.99
CA VAL A 34 2.56 8.00 16.89
C VAL A 34 1.88 8.03 15.53
N SER A 35 0.76 7.31 15.37
CA SER A 35 -0.15 7.59 14.24
C SER A 35 -0.92 8.87 14.55
N SER A 36 -0.70 9.92 13.75
CA SER A 36 -1.54 11.11 13.82
C SER A 36 -2.97 10.74 13.47
N SER A 37 -3.95 11.19 14.27
CA SER A 37 -5.38 11.09 13.93
C SER A 37 -5.67 11.63 12.52
N LEU A 38 -4.84 12.56 12.03
CA LEU A 38 -4.89 13.07 10.66
C LEU A 38 -4.57 11.98 9.62
N THR A 39 -3.58 11.11 9.86
CA THR A 39 -3.24 10.01 8.94
C THR A 39 -4.39 9.01 8.84
N VAL A 40 -5.02 8.66 9.96
CA VAL A 40 -6.22 7.80 9.97
C VAL A 40 -7.36 8.43 9.16
N LEU A 41 -7.62 9.73 9.35
CA LEU A 41 -8.62 10.47 8.58
C LEU A 41 -8.30 10.51 7.08
N ARG A 42 -7.03 10.65 6.70
CA ARG A 42 -6.60 10.63 5.30
C ARG A 42 -6.83 9.26 4.68
N VAL A 43 -6.46 8.18 5.37
CA VAL A 43 -6.73 6.80 4.91
C VAL A 43 -8.23 6.58 4.71
N GLY A 44 -9.07 7.00 5.66
CA GLY A 44 -10.53 6.85 5.54
C GLY A 44 -11.16 7.65 4.40
N ARG A 45 -10.50 8.72 3.93
CA ARG A 45 -11.00 9.58 2.85
C ARG A 45 -10.45 9.24 1.47
N ALA A 46 -9.35 8.48 1.40
CA ALA A 46 -8.69 8.17 0.14
C ALA A 46 -9.64 7.45 -0.83
N ARG A 47 -9.86 8.01 -2.01
CA ARG A 47 -10.84 7.53 -3.00
C ARG A 47 -10.22 6.64 -4.07
N ASP A 48 -8.92 6.78 -4.30
CA ASP A 48 -8.26 6.05 -5.37
C ASP A 48 -6.98 5.34 -4.92
N ARG A 49 -6.47 4.51 -5.83
CA ARG A 49 -5.25 3.72 -5.65
C ARG A 49 -4.03 4.59 -5.40
N TYR A 50 -3.89 5.73 -6.10
CA TYR A 50 -2.71 6.58 -5.99
C TYR A 50 -2.61 7.25 -4.63
N GLU A 51 -3.74 7.73 -4.10
CA GLU A 51 -3.83 8.27 -2.75
C GLU A 51 -3.43 7.22 -1.71
N LEU A 52 -3.91 5.98 -1.85
CA LEU A 52 -3.55 4.88 -0.96
C LEU A 52 -2.08 4.46 -1.07
N ILE A 53 -1.51 4.45 -2.28
CA ILE A 53 -0.06 4.20 -2.48
C ILE A 53 0.75 5.26 -1.73
N GLY A 54 0.42 6.55 -1.86
CA GLY A 54 1.11 7.61 -1.14
C GLY A 54 1.06 7.45 0.37
N LEU A 55 -0.10 7.06 0.90
CA LEU A 55 -0.29 6.80 2.33
C LEU A 55 0.49 5.58 2.82
N VAL A 56 0.57 4.50 2.02
CA VAL A 56 1.41 3.33 2.32
C VAL A 56 2.86 3.73 2.57
N TRP A 57 3.46 4.53 1.68
CA TRP A 57 4.84 4.97 1.82
C TRP A 57 5.05 5.84 3.07
N GLN A 58 4.10 6.75 3.36
CA GLN A 58 4.16 7.57 4.56
C GLN A 58 4.13 6.70 5.84
N ILE A 59 3.23 5.72 5.86
CA ILE A 59 3.04 4.81 7.01
C ILE A 59 4.26 3.89 7.17
N GLU A 60 4.78 3.32 6.09
CA GLU A 60 5.97 2.48 6.08
C GLU A 60 7.18 3.20 6.70
N ARG A 61 7.45 4.43 6.24
CA ARG A 61 8.56 5.24 6.76
C ARG A 61 8.42 5.52 8.26
N ALA A 62 7.20 5.81 8.72
CA ALA A 62 6.93 6.05 10.14
C ALA A 62 7.17 4.78 10.98
N LEU A 63 6.71 3.62 10.50
CA LEU A 63 6.84 2.36 11.21
C LEU A 63 8.30 1.86 11.27
N VAL A 64 9.07 2.03 10.19
CA VAL A 64 10.51 1.73 10.16
C VAL A 64 11.27 2.60 11.15
N THR A 65 11.00 3.91 11.14
CA THR A 65 11.64 4.88 12.06
C THR A 65 11.34 4.53 13.51
N ALA A 66 10.11 4.11 13.80
CA ALA A 66 9.65 3.77 15.15
C ALA A 66 9.94 2.32 15.58
N ARG A 67 10.60 1.49 14.75
CA ARG A 67 10.90 0.07 15.01
C ARG A 67 9.69 -0.74 15.49
N ARG A 68 8.57 -0.62 14.76
CA ARG A 68 7.24 -1.12 15.15
C ARG A 68 7.10 -2.66 15.06
N PRO A 69 6.12 -3.24 15.78
CA PRO A 69 5.96 -4.68 15.88
C PRO A 69 5.64 -5.36 14.54
N VAL A 70 5.96 -6.65 14.48
CA VAL A 70 5.80 -7.51 13.30
C VAL A 70 4.36 -7.50 12.78
N GLU A 71 3.37 -7.41 13.66
CA GLU A 71 1.95 -7.45 13.29
C GLU A 71 1.51 -6.23 12.45
N ALA A 72 1.99 -5.03 12.81
CA ALA A 72 1.76 -3.82 12.01
C ALA A 72 2.44 -3.93 10.64
N MET A 73 3.64 -4.53 10.60
CA MET A 73 4.35 -4.80 9.35
C MET A 73 3.63 -5.81 8.45
N SER A 74 3.04 -6.86 9.02
CA SER A 74 2.29 -7.86 8.25
C SER A 74 1.06 -7.24 7.58
N ARG A 75 0.29 -6.40 8.29
CA ARG A 75 -0.86 -5.69 7.71
C ARG A 75 -0.44 -4.73 6.59
N LEU A 76 0.65 -3.98 6.79
CA LEU A 76 1.18 -3.09 5.77
C LEU A 76 1.64 -3.86 4.52
N ARG A 77 2.31 -5.01 4.68
CA ARG A 77 2.71 -5.86 3.55
C ARG A 77 1.51 -6.33 2.73
N ARG A 78 0.43 -6.76 3.40
CA ARG A 78 -0.80 -7.15 2.71
C ARG A 78 -1.42 -5.99 1.93
N ALA A 79 -1.46 -4.79 2.52
CA ALA A 79 -1.95 -3.59 1.84
C ALA A 79 -1.11 -3.25 0.59
N ARG A 80 0.21 -3.43 0.66
CA ARG A 80 1.12 -3.26 -0.47
C ARG A 80 0.81 -4.26 -1.60
N GLU A 81 0.63 -5.54 -1.29
CA GLU A 81 0.30 -6.57 -2.29
C GLU A 81 -0.97 -6.24 -3.06
N LEU A 82 -2.05 -5.86 -2.36
CA LEU A 82 -3.34 -5.49 -2.99
C LEU A 82 -3.19 -4.29 -3.93
N LEU A 83 -2.33 -3.34 -3.59
CA LEU A 83 -2.06 -2.18 -4.43
C LEU A 83 -1.12 -2.49 -5.61
N GLY A 84 -0.62 -3.72 -5.72
CA GLY A 84 0.39 -4.10 -6.72
C GLY A 84 1.81 -3.61 -6.38
N LEU A 85 2.05 -3.26 -5.11
CA LEU A 85 3.36 -2.84 -4.58
C LEU A 85 4.15 -4.00 -3.95
N GLY A 86 3.62 -5.23 -4.02
CA GLY A 86 4.30 -6.45 -3.60
C GLY A 86 5.34 -6.84 -4.64
N ASN A 87 6.62 -6.69 -4.29
CA ASN A 87 7.83 -7.06 -5.04
C ASN A 87 7.71 -7.06 -6.58
N THR A 88 8.18 -5.98 -7.22
CA THR A 88 9.17 -6.15 -8.28
C THR A 88 10.33 -6.92 -7.65
N VAL A 89 10.30 -8.25 -7.73
CA VAL A 89 11.54 -9.02 -7.64
C VAL A 89 12.38 -8.48 -8.78
N VAL A 90 13.38 -7.66 -8.48
CA VAL A 90 14.49 -7.53 -9.42
C VAL A 90 15.08 -8.93 -9.44
N ASP A 91 14.82 -9.64 -10.53
CA ASP A 91 15.47 -10.89 -10.82
C ASP A 91 16.95 -10.55 -11.03
N GLU A 92 17.73 -10.54 -9.94
CA GLU A 92 19.19 -10.46 -9.99
C GLU A 92 19.81 -11.79 -10.45
N ASP A 93 19.05 -12.60 -11.19
CA ASP A 93 19.50 -13.80 -11.90
C ASP A 93 19.28 -13.66 -13.42
N THR A 94 19.52 -12.45 -13.96
CA THR A 94 20.17 -12.42 -15.29
C THR A 94 21.57 -12.97 -15.11
N LYS A 95 21.70 -14.30 -15.17
CA LYS A 95 22.99 -14.99 -15.34
C LYS A 95 23.80 -14.22 -16.39
N PRO A 96 24.98 -13.66 -16.05
CA PRO A 96 25.92 -13.35 -17.09
C PRO A 96 26.34 -14.70 -17.66
N GLY A 97 25.99 -14.93 -18.93
CA GLY A 97 26.59 -15.98 -19.71
C GLY A 97 28.10 -15.82 -19.64
N SER A 98 28.75 -16.65 -18.83
CA SER A 98 30.16 -16.95 -19.00
C SER A 98 30.22 -18.21 -19.84
N SER A 99 30.09 -17.99 -21.15
CA SER A 99 30.76 -18.83 -22.13
C SER A 99 32.25 -18.81 -21.81
N THR A 100 32.83 -19.95 -21.45
CA THR A 100 34.25 -20.19 -21.71
C THR A 100 34.46 -21.70 -21.89
N HIS A 101 34.51 -22.05 -23.17
CA HIS A 101 35.45 -22.94 -23.85
C HIS A 101 36.21 -24.03 -23.07
#